data_AF-A0A923ZPW3-F1
#
_entry.id   AF-A0A923ZPW3-F1
#
_cell.length_a   1.000
_cell.length_b   1.000
_cell.length_c   1.000
_cell.angle_alpha   90.00
_cell.angle_beta   90.00
_cell.angle_gamma   90.00
#
_symmetry.space_group_name_H-M   'P 1'
#
loop_
_entity.id
_entity.type
_entity.pdbx_description
1 polymer ?
#
loop_
_entity_poly.entity_id
_entity_poly.type
_entity_poly.pdbx_seq_one_letter_code
_entity_poly.pdbx_strand_id
1 'polypeptide(L)'
;MPIQKITEAASNYHHLEKMTVAELLFNINKEDKTVPGAIEKIVPKIEILVTLIVEKMLAGGRLFYIGAGTSGRLGVLDASECPPTFGVSKNLI
;
A
#
# COMPACT_ATOMS: atom_id res chain seq x y z
N MET A 1 -16.39 -8.23 19.21
CA MET A 1 -15.16 -7.60 19.77
C MET A 1 -15.09 -6.17 19.26
N PRO A 2 -14.67 -5.19 20.09
CA PRO A 2 -14.43 -3.85 19.60
C PRO A 2 -13.30 -3.86 18.56
N ILE A 3 -13.41 -3.01 17.54
CA ILE A 3 -12.36 -2.82 16.54
C ILE A 3 -11.13 -2.24 17.24
N GLN A 4 -10.01 -2.95 17.19
CA GLN A 4 -8.73 -2.44 17.68
C GLN A 4 -8.14 -1.49 16.63
N LYS A 5 -7.90 -0.23 17.01
CA LYS A 5 -7.26 0.78 16.15
C LYS A 5 -5.73 0.64 16.21
N ILE A 6 -5.20 -0.38 15.55
CA ILE A 6 -3.76 -0.70 15.57
C ILE A 6 -2.91 0.49 15.08
N THR A 7 -3.39 1.25 14.09
CA THR A 7 -2.68 2.43 13.56
C THR A 7 -2.50 3.56 14.55
N GLU A 8 -3.33 3.62 15.59
CA GLU A 8 -3.28 4.65 16.66
C GLU A 8 -2.65 4.10 17.95
N ALA A 9 -2.15 2.86 17.94
CA ALA A 9 -1.52 2.26 19.10
C ALA A 9 -0.12 2.84 19.35
N ALA A 10 0.37 2.70 20.59
CA ALA A 10 1.74 3.05 20.91
C ALA A 10 2.73 2.21 20.07
N SER A 11 3.84 2.83 19.67
CA SER A 11 4.91 2.16 18.94
C SER A 11 5.57 1.07 19.79
N ASN A 12 6.17 0.07 19.12
CA ASN A 12 7.03 -0.92 19.74
C ASN A 12 8.34 -0.34 20.30
N TYR A 13 8.64 0.92 19.97
CA TYR A 13 9.84 1.63 20.39
C TYR A 13 9.48 2.79 21.34
N HIS A 14 10.35 3.03 22.32
CA HIS A 14 10.23 4.11 23.28
C HIS A 14 11.48 4.98 23.27
N HIS A 15 11.36 6.23 23.73
CA HIS A 15 12.48 7.17 23.85
C HIS A 15 13.30 7.35 22.55
N LEU A 16 12.61 7.46 21.41
CA LEU A 16 13.24 7.64 20.09
C LEU A 16 14.19 8.85 20.07
N GLU A 17 13.87 9.90 20.82
CA GLU A 17 14.68 11.11 20.97
C GLU A 17 16.04 10.89 21.64
N LYS A 18 16.23 9.75 22.34
CA LYS A 18 17.48 9.37 23.00
C LYS A 18 18.32 8.41 22.15
N MET A 19 17.77 7.89 21.06
CA MET A 19 18.48 6.99 20.16
C MET A 19 19.45 7.78 19.27
N THR A 20 20.58 7.18 18.96
CA THR A 20 21.47 7.67 17.92
C THR A 20 20.79 7.55 16.55
N VAL A 21 21.25 8.34 15.57
CA VAL A 21 20.75 8.27 14.19
C VAL A 21 20.91 6.85 13.61
N ALA A 22 22.02 6.16 13.93
CA ALA A 22 22.27 4.80 13.48
C ALA A 22 21.22 3.81 14.02
N GLU A 23 20.87 3.90 15.29
CA GLU A 23 19.82 3.07 15.91
C GLU A 23 18.45 3.36 15.28
N LEU A 24 18.11 4.63 15.06
CA LEU A 24 16.86 5.01 14.40
C LEU A 24 16.74 4.42 12.99
N LEU A 25 17.78 4.57 12.17
CA LEU A 25 17.80 4.03 10.80
C LEU A 25 17.72 2.49 10.80
N PHE A 26 18.42 1.83 11.72
CA PHE A 26 18.35 0.38 11.86
C PHE A 26 16.95 -0.09 12.27
N ASN A 27 16.31 0.59 13.22
CA ASN A 27 14.98 0.26 13.70
C ASN A 27 13.89 0.52 12.64
N ILE A 28 13.98 1.63 11.89
CA ILE A 28 13.07 1.89 10.74
C ILE A 28 13.19 0.75 9.72
N ASN A 29 14.42 0.42 9.30
CA ASN A 29 14.63 -0.65 8.34
C ASN A 29 14.17 -2.02 8.85
N LYS A 30 14.27 -2.27 10.17
CA LYS A 30 13.75 -3.47 10.81
C LYS A 30 12.22 -3.56 10.70
N GLU A 31 11.50 -2.46 10.92
CA GLU A 31 10.05 -2.42 10.73
C GLU A 31 9.66 -2.57 9.25
N ASP A 32 10.37 -1.93 8.33
CA ASP A 32 10.09 -2.04 6.88
C ASP A 32 10.17 -3.49 6.39
N LYS A 33 11.10 -4.30 6.93
CA LYS A 33 11.22 -5.73 6.61
C LYS A 33 10.00 -6.55 7.01
N THR A 34 9.15 -6.05 7.88
CA THR A 34 7.92 -6.75 8.27
C THR A 34 6.83 -6.64 7.20
N VAL A 35 6.87 -5.61 6.35
CA VAL A 35 5.84 -5.32 5.36
C VAL A 35 5.71 -6.42 4.32
N PRO A 36 6.78 -6.93 3.68
CA PRO A 36 6.65 -8.03 2.71
C PRO A 36 5.98 -9.28 3.30
N GLY A 37 6.34 -9.66 4.53
CA GLY A 37 5.73 -10.81 5.22
C GLY A 37 4.26 -10.57 5.63
N ALA A 38 3.85 -9.31 5.83
CA ALA A 38 2.44 -8.97 6.01
C ALA A 38 1.66 -9.08 4.68
N ILE A 39 2.26 -8.64 3.57
CA ILE A 39 1.67 -8.76 2.23
C ILE A 39 1.53 -10.22 1.81
N GLU A 40 2.53 -11.06 2.05
CA GLU A 40 2.52 -12.50 1.75
C GLU A 40 1.23 -13.18 2.28
N LYS A 41 0.84 -12.87 3.51
CA LYS A 41 -0.35 -13.43 4.17
C LYS A 41 -1.66 -13.04 3.49
N ILE A 42 -1.68 -11.97 2.71
CA ILE A 42 -2.89 -11.46 2.03
C ILE A 42 -2.84 -11.65 0.51
N VAL A 43 -1.80 -12.27 -0.04
CA VAL A 43 -1.70 -12.62 -1.48
C VAL A 43 -2.95 -13.34 -2.00
N PRO A 44 -3.56 -14.32 -1.29
CA PRO A 44 -4.79 -14.95 -1.78
C PRO A 44 -5.97 -13.98 -1.96
N LYS A 45 -6.01 -12.90 -1.16
CA LYS A 45 -7.04 -11.86 -1.32
C LYS A 45 -6.71 -10.91 -2.47
N ILE A 46 -5.43 -10.60 -2.68
CA ILE A 46 -4.98 -9.83 -3.83
C ILE A 46 -5.32 -10.58 -5.12
N GLU A 47 -5.10 -11.90 -5.18
CA GLU A 47 -5.44 -12.73 -6.34
C GLU A 47 -6.92 -12.61 -6.72
N ILE A 48 -7.82 -12.73 -5.73
CA ILE A 48 -9.27 -12.56 -5.94
C ILE A 48 -9.57 -11.16 -6.48
N LEU A 49 -8.98 -10.12 -5.89
CA LEU A 49 -9.17 -8.74 -6.32
C LEU A 49 -8.71 -8.53 -7.78
N VAL A 50 -7.49 -8.96 -8.12
CA VAL A 50 -6.92 -8.80 -9.45
C VAL A 50 -7.76 -9.55 -10.49
N THR A 51 -8.21 -10.76 -10.19
CA THR A 51 -9.07 -11.55 -11.09
C THR A 51 -10.35 -10.79 -11.43
N LEU A 52 -11.02 -10.21 -10.43
CA LEU A 52 -12.23 -9.41 -10.64
C LEU A 52 -11.95 -8.12 -11.42
N ILE A 53 -10.83 -7.43 -11.14
CA ILE A 53 -10.43 -6.23 -11.87
C ILE A 53 -10.22 -6.54 -13.35
N VAL A 54 -9.49 -7.61 -13.66
CA VAL A 54 -9.22 -8.04 -15.05
C VAL A 54 -10.52 -8.30 -15.80
N GLU A 55 -11.45 -9.06 -15.21
CA GLU A 55 -12.77 -9.31 -15.83
C GLU A 55 -13.52 -8.00 -16.14
N LYS A 56 -13.53 -7.05 -15.20
CA LYS A 56 -14.22 -5.77 -15.39
C LYS A 56 -13.56 -4.88 -16.43
N MET A 57 -12.23 -4.86 -16.47
CA MET A 57 -11.49 -4.08 -17.46
C MET A 57 -11.67 -4.66 -18.87
N LEU A 58 -11.66 -5.99 -19.02
CA LEU A 58 -11.95 -6.65 -20.31
C LEU A 58 -13.38 -6.37 -20.80
N ALA A 59 -14.33 -6.18 -19.89
CA ALA A 59 -15.69 -5.74 -20.21
C ALA A 59 -15.81 -4.24 -20.54
N GLY A 60 -14.69 -3.51 -20.69
CA GLY A 60 -14.67 -2.07 -20.99
C GLY A 60 -14.78 -1.16 -19.76
N GLY A 61 -14.63 -1.72 -18.55
CA GLY A 61 -14.60 -0.96 -17.30
C GLY A 61 -13.31 -0.17 -17.09
N ARG A 62 -13.29 0.62 -16.01
CA ARG A 62 -12.15 1.42 -15.56
C ARG A 62 -11.85 1.13 -14.10
N LEU A 63 -10.59 1.23 -13.70
CA LEU A 63 -10.18 1.17 -12.31
C LEU A 63 -10.19 2.58 -11.71
N PHE A 64 -10.58 2.71 -10.44
CA PHE A 64 -10.57 4.00 -9.75
C PHE A 64 -9.95 3.84 -8.37
N TYR A 65 -8.94 4.66 -8.07
CA TYR A 65 -8.42 4.81 -6.72
C TYR A 65 -9.04 6.03 -6.04
N ILE A 66 -9.48 5.85 -4.79
CA ILE A 66 -10.11 6.92 -4.01
C ILE A 66 -9.48 6.94 -2.61
N GLY A 67 -9.01 8.10 -2.18
CA GLY A 67 -8.40 8.27 -0.86
C GLY A 67 -7.98 9.71 -0.58
N ALA A 68 -7.60 9.97 0.68
CA ALA A 68 -7.07 11.25 1.13
C ALA A 68 -5.61 11.11 1.59
N GLY A 69 -4.90 12.23 1.72
CA GLY A 69 -3.52 12.26 2.24
C GLY A 69 -2.56 11.35 1.46
N THR A 70 -1.74 10.59 2.19
CA THR A 70 -0.75 9.66 1.61
C THR A 70 -1.40 8.58 0.74
N SER A 71 -2.52 7.99 1.19
CA SER A 71 -3.21 6.94 0.43
C SER A 71 -3.72 7.44 -0.92
N GLY A 72 -4.30 8.64 -0.97
CA GLY A 72 -4.74 9.24 -2.23
C GLY A 72 -3.58 9.52 -3.19
N ARG A 73 -2.44 10.02 -2.68
CA ARG A 73 -1.26 10.29 -3.50
C ARG A 73 -0.61 9.02 -4.04
N LEU A 74 -0.62 7.92 -3.28
CA LEU A 74 -0.15 6.61 -3.78
C LEU A 74 -1.04 6.08 -4.91
N GLY A 75 -2.36 6.29 -4.84
CA GLY A 75 -3.26 5.98 -5.96
C GLY A 75 -2.95 6.79 -7.22
N VAL A 76 -2.69 8.09 -7.07
CA VAL A 76 -2.28 8.94 -8.20
C VAL A 76 -0.95 8.48 -8.79
N LEU A 77 0.02 8.11 -7.93
CA LEU A 77 1.32 7.59 -8.36
C LEU A 77 1.15 6.34 -9.24
N ASP A 78 0.45 5.32 -8.74
CA ASP A 78 0.24 4.06 -9.46
C ASP A 78 -0.50 4.27 -10.80
N ALA A 79 -1.59 5.04 -10.79
CA ALA A 79 -2.35 5.35 -12.01
C ALA A 79 -1.50 6.10 -13.05
N SER A 80 -0.62 7.00 -12.61
CA SER A 80 0.25 7.78 -13.51
C SER A 80 1.32 6.94 -14.21
N GLU A 81 1.73 5.83 -13.61
CA GLU A 81 2.74 4.92 -14.16
C GLU A 81 2.15 3.95 -15.19
N CYS A 82 0.83 3.73 -15.20
CA CYS A 82 0.19 2.76 -16.08
C CYS A 82 0.29 3.12 -17.59
N PRO A 83 -0.02 4.35 -18.05
CA PRO A 83 0.12 4.71 -19.47
C PRO A 83 1.54 4.54 -20.05
N PRO A 84 2.62 5.04 -19.42
CA PRO A 84 3.97 4.85 -19.97
C PRO A 84 4.48 3.41 -19.83
N THR A 85 4.01 2.64 -18.85
CA THR A 85 4.48 1.25 -18.64
C THR A 85 3.78 0.25 -19.55
N PHE A 86 2.46 0.39 -19.72
CA PHE A 86 1.61 -0.59 -20.42
C PHE A 86 1.02 -0.07 -21.74
N GLY A 87 1.26 1.20 -22.10
CA GLY A 87 0.72 1.80 -23.34
C GLY A 87 -0.79 2.04 -23.31
N VAL A 88 -1.40 2.03 -22.12
CA VAL A 88 -2.85 2.17 -21.95
C VAL A 88 -3.31 3.63 -21.96
N SER A 89 -4.60 3.85 -22.21
CA SER A 89 -5.22 5.17 -22.13
C SER A 89 -5.14 5.74 -20.71
N LYS A 90 -4.90 7.05 -20.58
CA LYS A 90 -4.95 7.79 -19.30
C LYS A 90 -6.32 7.74 -18.60
N ASN A 91 -7.36 7.35 -19.34
CA ASN A 91 -8.71 7.21 -18.78
C ASN A 91 -9.03 5.78 -18.33
N LEU A 92 -8.10 4.82 -18.45
CA LEU A 92 -8.35 3.43 -18.07
C LEU A 92 -8.28 3.21 -16.54
N ILE A 93 -7.39 3.95 -15.87
CA ILE A 93 -7.07 3.89 -14.43
C ILE A 93 -7.00 5.31 -13.88
#